data_AF-A0A351ET24-F1
#
_entry.id   AF-A0A351ET24-F1
#
_cell.length_a   1.000
_cell.length_b   1.000
_cell.length_c   1.000
_cell.angle_alpha   90.00
_cell.angle_beta   90.00
_cell.angle_gamma   90.00
#
_symmetry.space_group_name_H-M   'P 1'
#
loop_
_entity.id
_entity.type
_entity.pdbx_description
1 polymer ?
#
loop_
_entity_poly.entity_id
_entity_poly.type
_entity_poly.pdbx_seq_one_letter_code
_entity_poly.pdbx_strand_id
1 'polypeptide(L)'
;GGSPDYAAIAHAAEGGRFIVALPSTAARGTVSRIVPELMVPATVAGALVDVVVTEHGVADITGLNGTARADALRAIADPSFTESLL
;
A
#
# COMPACT_ATOMS: atom_id res chain seq x y z
N GLY A 1 -7.68 -13.13 -6.20
CA GLY A 1 -8.13 -12.83 -7.57
C GLY A 1 -9.34 -11.92 -7.52
N GLY A 2 -9.48 -11.01 -8.50
CA GLY A 2 -10.56 -10.00 -8.63
C GLY A 2 -10.10 -8.56 -8.41
N SER A 3 -9.09 -8.33 -7.56
CA SER A 3 -8.59 -6.98 -7.24
C SER A 3 -8.13 -6.15 -8.47
N PRO A 4 -7.45 -6.72 -9.48
CA PRO A 4 -7.11 -5.98 -10.70
C PRO A 4 -8.34 -5.47 -11.47
N ASP A 5 -9.42 -6.25 -11.50
CA ASP A 5 -10.65 -5.87 -12.19
C ASP A 5 -11.31 -4.66 -11.52
N TYR A 6 -11.34 -4.65 -10.19
CA TYR A 6 -11.83 -3.50 -9.42
C TYR A 6 -10.94 -2.27 -9.55
N ALA A 7 -9.61 -2.45 -9.64
CA ALA A 7 -8.72 -1.34 -9.93
C ALA A 7 -9.04 -0.72 -11.30
N ALA A 8 -9.23 -1.56 -12.33
CA ALA A 8 -9.59 -1.08 -13.66
C ALA A 8 -10.94 -0.33 -13.67
N ILE A 9 -11.96 -0.86 -12.97
CA ILE A 9 -13.27 -0.20 -12.85
C ILE A 9 -13.16 1.13 -12.10
N ALA A 10 -12.35 1.20 -11.03
CA ALA A 10 -12.15 2.43 -10.28
C ALA A 10 -11.53 3.53 -11.15
N HIS A 11 -10.53 3.21 -11.97
CA HIS A 11 -9.89 4.16 -12.88
C HIS A 11 -10.78 4.57 -14.07
N ALA A 12 -11.77 3.76 -14.43
CA ALA A 12 -12.74 4.09 -15.48
C ALA A 12 -13.90 4.96 -14.99
N ALA A 13 -14.17 4.98 -13.67
CA ALA A 13 -15.24 5.78 -13.08
C ALA A 13 -14.80 7.22 -12.83
N GLU A 14 -15.68 8.18 -13.08
CA GLU A 14 -15.44 9.59 -12.76
C GLU A 14 -15.23 9.76 -11.25
N GLY A 15 -14.04 10.24 -10.86
CA GLY A 15 -13.65 10.40 -9.46
C GLY A 15 -13.39 9.09 -8.71
N GLY A 16 -13.35 7.95 -9.39
CA GLY A 16 -13.06 6.66 -8.75
C GLY A 16 -11.64 6.57 -8.20
N ARG A 17 -11.47 5.76 -7.14
CA ARG A 17 -10.21 5.52 -6.45
C ARG A 17 -10.08 4.05 -6.08
N PHE A 18 -8.89 3.48 -6.27
CA PHE A 18 -8.57 2.14 -5.82
C PHE A 18 -7.83 2.18 -4.48
N ILE A 19 -8.50 1.71 -3.43
CA ILE A 19 -8.03 1.76 -2.04
C ILE A 19 -7.68 0.34 -1.57
N VAL A 20 -6.48 0.19 -1.01
CA VAL A 20 -6.02 -1.05 -0.39
C VAL A 20 -5.93 -0.84 1.13
N ALA A 21 -6.81 -1.50 1.88
CA ALA A 21 -6.81 -1.47 3.33
C ALA A 21 -6.25 -2.78 3.90
N LEU A 22 -5.32 -2.67 4.86
CA LEU A 22 -4.72 -3.80 5.55
C LEU A 22 -4.27 -3.41 6.96
N PRO A 23 -4.24 -4.35 7.92
CA PRO A 23 -3.47 -4.14 9.15
C PRO A 23 -2.00 -3.88 8.80
N SER A 24 -1.34 -3.00 9.55
CA SER A 24 0.08 -2.69 9.33
C SER A 24 1.00 -3.91 9.61
N THR A 25 0.54 -4.86 10.44
CA THR A 25 1.27 -6.06 10.82
C THR A 25 0.54 -7.39 10.53
N ALA A 26 1.29 -8.49 10.65
CA ALA A 26 0.84 -9.86 10.53
C ALA A 26 1.45 -10.72 11.65
N ALA A 27 1.10 -12.01 11.69
CA ALA A 27 1.68 -12.99 12.62
C ALA A 27 1.65 -12.57 14.11
N ARG A 28 0.55 -11.90 14.53
CA ARG A 28 0.39 -11.31 15.88
C ARG A 28 1.40 -10.19 16.17
N GLY A 29 1.64 -9.30 15.21
CA GLY A 29 2.48 -8.11 15.39
C GLY A 29 3.96 -8.35 15.17
N THR A 30 4.39 -9.55 14.78
CA THR A 30 5.81 -9.89 14.66
C THR A 30 6.38 -9.66 13.26
N VAL A 31 5.52 -9.39 12.26
CA VAL A 31 5.92 -9.17 10.87
C VAL A 31 5.19 -7.94 10.32
N SER A 32 5.90 -7.03 9.67
CA SER A 32 5.28 -5.90 8.94
C SER A 32 4.62 -6.38 7.63
N ARG A 33 3.47 -5.81 7.29
CA ARG A 33 2.85 -5.99 5.95
C ARG A 33 3.29 -4.95 4.94
N ILE A 34 3.85 -3.83 5.40
CA ILE A 34 4.54 -2.87 4.53
C ILE A 34 6.00 -3.30 4.48
N VAL A 35 6.50 -3.58 3.28
CA VAL A 35 7.86 -4.13 3.06
C VAL A 35 8.57 -3.36 1.95
N PRO A 36 9.92 -3.31 1.95
CA PRO A 36 10.69 -2.63 0.90
C PRO A 36 10.53 -3.32 -0.47
N GLU A 37 10.41 -4.64 -0.46
CA GLU A 37 10.33 -5.45 -1.67
C GLU A 37 9.39 -6.66 -1.47
N LEU A 38 8.61 -6.98 -2.50
CA LEU A 38 7.76 -8.16 -2.50
C LEU A 38 8.57 -9.39 -2.91
N MET A 39 8.54 -10.43 -2.08
CA MET A 39 9.19 -11.72 -2.38
C MET A 39 8.42 -12.57 -3.40
N VAL A 40 7.22 -12.13 -3.79
CA VAL A 40 6.33 -12.82 -4.73
C VAL A 40 5.75 -11.82 -5.73
N PRO A 41 5.32 -12.26 -6.92
CA PRO A 41 4.65 -11.39 -7.86
C PRO A 41 3.45 -10.66 -7.24
N ALA A 42 3.35 -9.36 -7.51
CA ALA A 42 2.24 -8.55 -7.04
C ALA A 42 0.92 -9.03 -7.65
N THR A 43 -0.14 -9.09 -6.83
CA THR A 43 -1.50 -9.39 -7.34
C THR A 43 -2.07 -8.22 -8.13
N VAL A 44 -1.75 -6.99 -7.73
CA VAL A 44 -2.14 -5.74 -8.42
C VAL A 44 -0.86 -4.95 -8.66
N ALA A 45 -0.70 -4.41 -9.87
CA ALA A 45 0.43 -3.55 -10.19
C ALA A 45 0.41 -2.31 -9.28
N GLY A 46 1.56 -1.96 -8.69
CA GLY A 46 1.65 -0.83 -7.77
C GLY A 46 1.20 0.51 -8.37
N ALA A 47 1.28 0.67 -9.68
CA ALA A 47 0.79 1.85 -10.42
C ALA A 47 -0.74 1.99 -10.43
N LEU A 48 -1.48 0.93 -10.13
CA LEU A 48 -2.95 0.94 -10.07
C LEU A 48 -3.49 1.22 -8.66
N VAL A 49 -2.62 1.35 -7.66
CA VAL A 49 -2.99 1.66 -6.28
C VAL A 49 -2.92 3.17 -6.05
N ASP A 50 -4.05 3.75 -5.66
CA ASP A 50 -4.14 5.17 -5.32
C ASP A 50 -3.86 5.40 -3.84
N VAL A 51 -4.52 4.62 -2.98
CA VAL A 51 -4.49 4.84 -1.53
C VAL A 51 -4.22 3.54 -0.78
N VAL A 52 -3.37 3.62 0.23
CA VAL A 52 -3.12 2.54 1.19
C VAL A 52 -3.55 2.99 2.58
N VAL A 53 -4.26 2.13 3.31
CA VAL A 53 -4.80 2.44 4.64
C VAL A 53 -4.39 1.36 5.63
N THR A 54 -3.88 1.80 6.79
CA THR A 54 -3.63 0.97 7.98
C THR A 54 -4.29 1.60 9.21
N GLU A 55 -4.18 0.95 10.36
CA GLU A 55 -4.55 1.51 11.66
C GLU A 55 -3.73 2.74 12.06
N HIS A 56 -2.61 3.02 11.40
CA HIS A 56 -1.74 4.17 11.67
C HIS A 56 -2.00 5.37 10.76
N GLY A 57 -2.80 5.21 9.68
CA GLY A 57 -3.18 6.33 8.83
C GLY A 57 -3.48 5.95 7.40
N VAL A 58 -3.47 6.99 6.55
CA VAL A 58 -3.80 6.92 5.13
C VAL A 58 -2.64 7.48 4.32
N ALA A 59 -2.15 6.73 3.34
CA ALA A 59 -1.16 7.18 2.37
C ALA A 59 -1.81 7.25 0.98
N ASP A 60 -2.00 8.48 0.48
CA ASP A 60 -2.27 8.71 -0.94
C ASP A 60 -0.93 8.69 -1.68
N ILE A 61 -0.79 7.74 -2.60
CA ILE A 61 0.43 7.49 -3.36
C ILE A 61 0.27 7.77 -4.85
N THR A 62 -0.87 8.33 -5.26
CA THR A 62 -1.14 8.66 -6.65
C THR A 62 -0.12 9.68 -7.16
N GLY A 63 0.58 9.34 -8.24
CA GLY A 63 1.57 10.22 -8.87
C GLY A 63 2.89 10.41 -8.11
N LEU A 64 3.09 9.73 -6.97
CA LEU A 64 4.34 9.79 -6.25
C LEU A 64 5.46 9.01 -6.97
N ASN A 65 6.67 9.56 -6.93
CA ASN A 65 7.88 8.84 -7.35
C ASN A 65 8.28 7.78 -6.31
N GLY A 66 9.27 6.93 -6.63
CA GLY A 66 9.68 5.81 -5.78
C GLY A 66 10.02 6.22 -4.33
N THR A 67 10.81 7.29 -4.16
CA THR A 67 11.22 7.78 -2.83
C THR A 67 10.04 8.34 -2.05
N ALA A 68 9.25 9.23 -2.65
CA ALA A 68 8.08 9.82 -2.00
C ALA A 68 7.02 8.76 -1.65
N ARG A 69 6.87 7.74 -2.51
CA ARG A 69 5.99 6.60 -2.26
C ARG A 69 6.48 5.77 -1.07
N ALA A 70 7.78 5.50 -0.98
CA ALA A 70 8.36 4.77 0.13
C ALA A 70 8.17 5.53 1.46
N ASP A 71 8.42 6.84 1.47
CA ASP A 71 8.22 7.69 2.65
C ASP A 71 6.74 7.71 3.09
N ALA A 72 5.81 7.84 2.15
CA ALA A 72 4.37 7.84 2.44
C ALA A 72 3.90 6.50 3.02
N LEU A 73 4.36 5.38 2.46
CA LEU A 73 4.03 4.05 2.98
C LEU A 73 4.67 3.79 4.35
N ARG A 74 5.91 4.23 4.57
CA ARG A 74 6.58 4.13 5.87
C ARG A 74 5.84 4.91 6.95
N ALA A 75 5.26 6.06 6.62
CA ALA A 75 4.50 6.88 7.57
C ALA A 75 3.22 6.20 8.12
N ILE A 76 2.70 5.19 7.41
CA ILE A 76 1.53 4.40 7.83
C ILE A 76 1.90 2.97 8.27
N ALA A 77 3.19 2.66 8.43
CA ALA A 77 3.64 1.37 8.96
C ALA A 77 3.56 1.33 10.50
N ASP A 78 3.66 0.13 11.07
CA ASP A 78 3.82 -0.02 12.52
C ASP A 78 5.16 0.60 12.97
N PRO A 79 5.17 1.48 13.99
CA PRO A 79 6.38 2.16 14.47
C PRO A 79 7.53 1.23 14.83
N SER A 80 7.24 -0.03 15.19
CA SER A 80 8.24 -1.04 15.56
C SER A 80 9.10 -1.49 14.37
N PHE A 81 8.69 -1.20 13.13
CA PHE A 81 9.36 -1.66 11.91
C PHE A 81 9.92 -0.51 11.05
N THR A 82 9.80 0.75 11.48
CA THR A 82 10.19 1.92 10.67
C THR A 82 11.67 1.92 10.26
N GLU A 83 12.58 1.45 11.13
CA GLU A 83 14.02 1.36 10.79
C GLU A 83 14.32 0.31 9.72
N SER A 84 13.57 -0.81 9.72
CA SER A 84 13.72 -1.87 8.72
C SER A 84 13.15 -1.52 7.34
N LEU A 85 12.52 -0.34 7.23
CA LEU A 85 11.90 0.19 6.02
C LEU A 85 12.71 1.35 5.40
N LEU A 86 13.96 1.54 5.85
CA LEU A 86 14.92 2.51 5.30
C LEU A 86 15.62 1.99 4.04
#